data_AF-A0A148KMA6-F1
#
_entry.id   AF-A0A148KMA6-F1
#
_cell.length_a   1.000
_cell.length_b   1.000
_cell.length_c   1.000
_cell.angle_alpha   90.00
_cell.angle_beta   90.00
_cell.angle_gamma   90.00
#
_symmetry.space_group_name_H-M   'P 1'
#
loop_
_entity.id
_entity.type
_entity.pdbx_description
1 polymer ?
#
loop_
_entity_poly.entity_id
_entity_poly.type
_entity_poly.pdbx_seq_one_letter_code
_entity_poly.pdbx_strand_id
1 'polypeptide(L)'
;MRNIIFDIFGNMVTVCLRLDVAEAVMSQVIRITEKLYNRLKSHAEGFDTPASVIEKIVNAYEANGFKPTTTMQEIVASTKLEIEFDGMTEVVFKKALIKNKSAYITLFFTDGTSKSKFWKASKFSEDSNLGANLRSGFLRGWRSKGIYKAVLSFNDPESA
;
A
#
# COMPACT_ATOMS: atom_id res chain seq x y z
N MET A 1 10.45 -6.49 33.49
CA MET A 1 9.22 -7.18 33.92
C MET A 1 8.09 -6.73 33.01
N ARG A 2 7.50 -7.64 32.22
CA ARG A 2 6.42 -7.32 31.28
C ARG A 2 5.09 -7.62 31.97
N ASN A 3 4.26 -6.59 32.13
CA ASN A 3 2.90 -6.74 32.64
C ASN A 3 2.01 -7.26 31.51
N ILE A 4 1.42 -8.43 31.71
CA ILE A 4 0.38 -9.00 30.84
C ILE A 4 -0.97 -8.58 31.44
N ILE A 5 -1.77 -7.85 30.68
CA ILE A 5 -3.16 -7.55 31.03
C ILE A 5 -4.04 -8.44 30.15
N PHE A 6 -4.92 -9.20 30.78
CA PHE A 6 -5.92 -10.03 30.10
C PHE A 6 -7.26 -9.29 30.12
N ASP A 7 -7.75 -8.86 28.96
CA ASP A 7 -9.14 -8.45 28.81
C ASP A 7 -9.91 -9.59 28.11
N ILE A 8 -10.98 -10.07 28.75
CA ILE A 8 -11.82 -11.14 28.26
C ILE A 8 -13.12 -10.52 27.74
N PHE A 9 -13.31 -10.51 26.42
CA PHE A 9 -14.61 -10.29 25.78
C PHE A 9 -14.95 -11.52 24.93
N GLY A 10 -15.74 -12.45 25.50
CA GLY A 10 -16.25 -13.63 24.80
C GLY A 10 -15.19 -14.69 24.44
N ASN A 11 -15.55 -15.63 23.55
CA ASN A 11 -14.77 -16.82 23.18
C ASN A 11 -13.54 -16.54 22.29
N MET A 12 -12.92 -15.38 22.40
CA MET A 12 -11.72 -15.03 21.64
C MET A 12 -10.67 -14.45 22.58
N VAL A 13 -9.56 -15.18 22.75
CA VAL A 13 -8.40 -14.70 23.51
C VAL A 13 -7.43 -14.07 22.52
N THR A 14 -7.26 -12.75 22.57
CA THR A 14 -6.24 -12.04 21.79
C THR A 14 -5.03 -11.77 22.67
N VAL A 15 -3.90 -12.39 22.35
CA VAL A 15 -2.60 -12.14 23.00
C VAL A 15 -1.84 -11.13 22.16
N CYS A 16 -1.68 -9.90 22.67
CA CYS A 16 -0.93 -8.85 21.99
C CYS A 16 0.49 -8.75 22.58
N LEU A 17 1.49 -9.27 21.86
CA LEU A 17 2.89 -8.94 22.10
C LEU A 17 3.22 -7.63 21.36
N ARG A 18 3.55 -6.56 22.11
CA ARG A 18 4.17 -5.38 21.50
C ARG A 18 5.59 -5.72 21.05
N LEU A 19 5.75 -5.92 19.75
CA LEU A 19 7.01 -5.81 19.03
C LEU A 19 6.93 -4.54 18.18
N ASP A 20 7.78 -3.56 18.52
CA ASP A 20 7.96 -2.33 17.75
C ASP A 20 8.73 -2.64 16.46
N VAL A 21 8.04 -3.21 15.47
CA VAL A 21 8.40 -3.11 14.06
C VAL A 21 7.09 -2.90 13.31
N ALA A 22 6.91 -1.70 12.76
CA ALA A 22 5.74 -1.32 11.98
C ALA A 22 5.77 -1.98 10.60
N GLU A 23 5.57 -3.30 10.57
CA GLU A 23 5.03 -3.99 9.42
C GLU A 23 3.57 -4.26 9.74
N ALA A 24 2.67 -3.46 9.16
CA ALA A 24 1.25 -3.71 9.27
C ALA A 24 0.96 -5.03 8.55
N VAL A 25 0.98 -6.15 9.29
CA VAL A 25 0.39 -7.41 8.85
C VAL A 25 -1.11 -7.14 8.73
N MET A 26 -1.53 -6.58 7.60
CA MET A 26 -2.93 -6.34 7.31
C MET A 26 -3.60 -7.71 7.19
N SER A 27 -4.39 -8.09 8.19
CA SER A 27 -5.30 -9.22 8.04
C SER A 27 -6.30 -8.89 6.93
N GLN A 28 -6.12 -9.50 5.75
CA GLN A 28 -7.05 -9.32 4.64
C GLN A 28 -8.29 -10.19 4.87
N VAL A 29 -9.48 -9.58 4.84
CA VAL A 29 -10.74 -10.31 4.93
C VAL A 29 -11.23 -10.62 3.54
N ILE A 30 -11.09 -11.87 3.12
CA ILE A 30 -11.60 -12.37 1.84
C ILE A 30 -13.02 -12.89 2.07
N ARG A 31 -14.00 -12.31 1.37
CA ARG A 31 -15.40 -12.80 1.38
C ARG A 31 -15.58 -13.78 0.22
N ILE A 32 -16.00 -15.00 0.56
CA ILE A 32 -16.30 -16.06 -0.42
C ILE A 32 -17.67 -16.65 -0.16
N THR A 33 -18.22 -17.33 -1.15
CA THR A 33 -19.48 -18.06 -1.00
C THR A 33 -19.31 -19.24 -0.05
N GLU A 34 -20.37 -19.61 0.66
CA GLU A 34 -20.37 -20.76 1.57
C GLU A 34 -20.00 -22.06 0.85
N LYS A 35 -20.46 -22.23 -0.39
CA LYS A 35 -20.10 -23.38 -1.24
C LYS A 35 -18.59 -23.46 -1.48
N LEU A 36 -17.93 -22.33 -1.75
CA LEU A 36 -16.48 -22.30 -1.95
C LEU A 36 -15.73 -22.54 -0.64
N TYR A 37 -16.19 -21.95 0.46
CA TYR A 37 -15.63 -22.19 1.79
C TYR A 37 -15.69 -23.67 2.17
N ASN A 38 -16.83 -24.34 1.95
CA ASN A 38 -16.97 -25.76 2.24
C ASN A 38 -16.05 -26.64 1.39
N ARG A 39 -15.82 -26.27 0.12
CA ARG A 39 -14.81 -26.94 -0.72
C ARG A 39 -13.40 -26.75 -0.18
N LEU A 40 -13.02 -25.54 0.23
CA LEU A 40 -11.72 -25.31 0.87
C LEU A 40 -11.58 -26.14 2.15
N LYS A 41 -12.62 -26.17 2.99
CA LYS A 41 -12.66 -26.96 4.22
C LYS A 41 -12.46 -28.46 3.96
N SER A 42 -12.98 -29.02 2.87
CA SER A 42 -12.77 -30.43 2.54
C SER A 42 -11.33 -30.80 2.15
N HIS A 43 -10.49 -29.81 1.86
CA HIS A 43 -9.06 -29.99 1.59
C HIS A 43 -8.18 -29.82 2.84
N ALA A 44 -8.77 -29.46 3.99
CA ALA A 44 -8.04 -29.33 5.25
C ALA A 44 -7.83 -30.69 5.91
N GLU A 45 -6.63 -30.97 6.41
CA GLU A 45 -6.33 -32.14 7.22
C GLU A 45 -6.03 -31.72 8.67
N GLY A 46 -6.86 -32.15 9.63
CA GLY A 46 -6.64 -31.88 11.06
C GLY A 46 -6.58 -30.39 11.40
N PHE A 47 -5.53 -29.97 12.12
CA PHE A 47 -5.31 -28.61 12.64
C PHE A 47 -4.88 -27.57 11.58
N ASP A 48 -5.13 -27.84 10.30
CA ASP A 48 -4.84 -26.92 9.22
C ASP A 48 -5.61 -25.60 9.40
N THR A 49 -4.90 -24.49 9.18
CA THR A 49 -5.50 -23.17 9.16
C THR A 49 -6.04 -22.88 7.76
N PRO A 50 -7.04 -22.01 7.59
CA PRO A 50 -7.48 -21.60 6.26
C PRO A 50 -6.33 -21.08 5.38
N ALA A 51 -5.33 -20.42 5.97
CA ALA A 51 -4.14 -19.95 5.28
C ALA A 51 -3.29 -21.10 4.73
N SER A 52 -3.01 -22.13 5.54
CA SER A 52 -2.20 -23.28 5.09
C SER A 52 -2.91 -24.08 3.99
N VAL A 53 -4.24 -24.18 4.02
CA VAL A 53 -5.01 -24.83 2.96
C VAL A 53 -4.92 -24.03 1.65
N ILE A 54 -5.07 -22.71 1.71
CA ILE A 54 -4.94 -21.83 0.53
C ILE A 54 -3.54 -21.95 -0.06
N GLU A 55 -2.50 -21.92 0.77
CA GLU A 55 -1.10 -22.06 0.34
C GLU A 55 -0.87 -23.40 -0.38
N LYS A 56 -1.35 -24.52 0.19
CA LYS A 56 -1.28 -25.84 -0.46
C LYS A 56 -1.94 -25.84 -1.85
N ILE A 57 -3.11 -25.22 -1.97
CA ILE A 57 -3.84 -25.13 -3.25
C ILE A 57 -3.07 -24.29 -4.27
N VAL A 58 -2.52 -23.15 -3.85
CA VAL A 58 -1.69 -22.30 -4.73
C VAL A 58 -0.46 -23.06 -5.20
N ASN A 59 0.27 -23.71 -4.28
CA ASN A 59 1.46 -24.49 -4.63
C ASN A 59 1.13 -25.61 -5.62
N ALA A 60 0.02 -26.33 -5.43
CA ALA A 60 -0.43 -27.35 -6.36
C ALA A 60 -0.81 -26.76 -7.73
N TYR A 61 -1.47 -25.61 -7.75
CA TYR A 61 -1.83 -24.90 -8.99
C TYR A 61 -0.57 -24.47 -9.76
N GLU A 62 0.41 -23.89 -9.10
CA GLU A 62 1.67 -23.46 -9.71
C GLU A 62 2.53 -24.65 -10.19
N ALA A 63 2.58 -25.74 -9.41
CA ALA A 63 3.27 -26.97 -9.80
C ALA A 63 2.70 -27.61 -11.09
N ASN A 64 1.41 -27.37 -11.39
CA ASN A 64 0.77 -27.81 -12.63
C ASN A 64 1.06 -26.89 -13.83
N GLY A 65 2.02 -25.96 -13.71
CA GLY A 65 2.47 -25.11 -14.81
C GLY A 65 1.65 -23.84 -15.02
N PHE A 66 0.69 -23.55 -14.14
CA PHE A 66 -0.02 -22.29 -14.15
C PHE A 66 0.86 -21.20 -13.55
N LYS A 67 1.14 -20.15 -14.34
CA LYS A 67 1.91 -18.99 -13.87
C LYS A 67 0.95 -17.88 -13.45
N PRO A 68 1.25 -17.13 -12.38
CA PRO A 68 0.48 -15.95 -12.04
C PRO A 68 0.48 -14.96 -13.22
N THR A 69 -0.69 -14.38 -13.51
CA THR A 69 -0.86 -13.39 -14.59
C THR A 69 -0.10 -12.10 -14.31
N THR A 70 0.14 -11.80 -13.04
CA THR A 70 0.95 -10.68 -12.56
C THR A 70 1.96 -11.22 -11.57
N THR A 71 3.24 -11.19 -11.93
CA THR A 71 4.30 -11.43 -10.96
C THR A 71 4.25 -10.27 -9.98
N MET A 72 3.80 -10.50 -8.74
CA MET A 72 4.05 -9.54 -7.65
C MET A 72 5.57 -9.45 -7.52
N GLN A 73 6.17 -8.43 -8.11
CA GLN A 73 7.57 -8.14 -7.88
C GLN A 73 7.68 -7.65 -6.45
N GLU A 74 8.60 -8.22 -5.68
CA GLU A 74 8.92 -7.66 -4.37
C GLU A 74 9.21 -6.17 -4.51
N ILE A 75 8.83 -5.38 -3.51
CA ILE A 75 9.14 -3.95 -3.48
C ILE A 75 10.66 -3.81 -3.38
N VAL A 76 11.33 -3.72 -4.53
CA VAL A 76 12.77 -3.48 -4.59
C VAL A 76 13.01 -2.01 -4.28
N ALA A 77 14.00 -1.74 -3.44
CA ALA A 77 14.37 -0.36 -3.12
C ALA A 77 14.78 0.40 -4.40
N SER A 78 14.16 1.56 -4.65
CA SER A 78 14.49 2.35 -5.84
C SER A 78 15.77 3.15 -5.64
N THR A 79 16.61 3.23 -6.66
CA THR A 79 17.84 4.04 -6.67
C THR A 79 17.61 5.47 -7.16
N LYS A 80 16.51 5.71 -7.89
CA LYS A 80 16.18 6.99 -8.53
C LYS A 80 14.72 7.37 -8.27
N LEU A 81 14.49 8.67 -8.05
CA LEU A 81 13.16 9.24 -7.89
C LEU A 81 12.93 10.31 -8.95
N GLU A 82 11.90 10.11 -9.76
CA GLU A 82 11.45 11.06 -10.78
C GLU A 82 10.19 11.79 -10.29
N ILE A 83 10.16 13.11 -10.44
CA ILE A 83 9.01 13.94 -10.06
C ILE A 83 8.55 14.69 -11.31
N GLU A 84 7.30 14.49 -11.70
CA GLU A 84 6.67 15.15 -12.84
C GLU A 84 5.47 15.99 -12.40
N PHE A 85 5.25 17.12 -13.07
CA PHE A 85 4.19 18.08 -12.76
C PHE A 85 3.20 18.21 -13.93
N ASP A 86 2.69 17.09 -14.43
CA ASP A 86 1.66 17.02 -15.49
C ASP A 86 1.99 17.90 -16.71
N GLY A 87 3.21 17.75 -17.25
CA GLY A 87 3.69 18.53 -18.39
C GLY A 87 4.07 19.98 -18.08
N MET A 88 3.98 20.42 -16.83
CA MET A 88 4.38 21.77 -16.38
C MET A 88 5.77 21.78 -15.76
N THR A 89 6.37 22.98 -15.68
CA THR A 89 7.57 23.19 -14.87
C THR A 89 7.20 23.36 -13.40
N GLU A 90 8.13 23.04 -12.49
CA GLU A 90 7.91 23.17 -11.04
C GLU A 90 7.42 24.57 -10.64
N VAL A 91 7.99 25.62 -11.25
CA VAL A 91 7.64 27.02 -10.96
C VAL A 91 6.21 27.34 -11.35
N VAL A 92 5.76 26.87 -12.53
CA VAL A 92 4.39 27.07 -13.00
C VAL A 92 3.41 26.30 -12.12
N PHE A 93 3.74 25.04 -11.82
CA PHE A 93 2.92 24.20 -10.95
C PHE A 93 2.78 24.81 -9.55
N LYS A 94 3.87 25.32 -8.96
CA LYS A 94 3.85 25.99 -7.66
C LYS A 94 2.87 27.16 -7.63
N LYS A 95 2.88 28.02 -8.66
CA LYS A 95 1.94 29.16 -8.77
C LYS A 95 0.49 28.67 -8.85
N ALA A 96 0.23 27.66 -9.68
CA ALA A 96 -1.10 27.06 -9.80
C ALA A 96 -1.57 26.42 -8.48
N LEU A 97 -0.68 25.76 -7.75
CA LEU A 97 -0.97 25.12 -6.46
C LEU A 97 -1.35 26.15 -5.39
N ILE A 98 -0.69 27.32 -5.36
CA ILE A 98 -1.04 28.40 -4.44
C ILE A 98 -2.45 28.93 -4.74
N LYS A 99 -2.84 28.99 -6.02
CA LYS A 99 -4.18 29.43 -6.44
C LYS A 99 -5.27 28.39 -6.13
N ASN A 100 -5.04 27.13 -6.50
CA ASN A 100 -6.02 26.05 -6.37
C ASN A 100 -6.11 25.49 -4.93
N LYS A 101 -5.04 25.60 -4.14
CA LYS A 101 -4.91 25.09 -2.77
C LYS A 101 -5.12 23.58 -2.61
N SER A 102 -5.15 22.82 -3.70
CA SER A 102 -5.22 21.36 -3.71
C SER A 102 -4.59 20.78 -4.97
N ALA A 103 -4.14 19.53 -4.90
CA ALA A 103 -3.67 18.74 -6.03
C ALA A 103 -3.76 17.24 -5.69
N TYR A 104 -3.56 16.38 -6.68
CA TYR A 104 -3.40 14.94 -6.52
C TYR A 104 -1.93 14.55 -6.72
N ILE A 105 -1.52 13.51 -6.01
CA ILE A 105 -0.17 12.94 -6.11
C ILE A 105 -0.31 11.44 -6.37
N THR A 106 0.18 11.01 -7.53
CA THR A 106 0.22 9.61 -7.95
C THR A 106 1.63 9.08 -7.78
N LEU A 107 1.79 8.07 -6.91
CA LEU A 107 3.04 7.41 -6.62
C LEU A 107 3.12 6.10 -7.40
N PHE A 108 4.22 5.87 -8.10
CA PHE A 108 4.50 4.65 -8.84
C PHE A 108 5.58 3.85 -8.10
N PHE A 109 5.31 2.56 -7.93
CA PHE A 109 6.10 1.64 -7.15
C PHE A 109 6.81 0.63 -8.05
N THR A 110 7.96 0.12 -7.60
CA THR A 110 8.76 -0.89 -8.31
C THR A 110 8.03 -2.22 -8.46
N ASP A 111 7.00 -2.48 -7.65
CA ASP A 111 6.11 -3.64 -7.79
C ASP A 111 5.11 -3.53 -8.95
N GLY A 112 5.14 -2.40 -9.69
CA GLY A 112 4.23 -2.10 -10.80
C GLY A 112 2.91 -1.48 -10.37
N THR A 113 2.65 -1.33 -9.06
CA THR A 113 1.44 -0.69 -8.55
C THR A 113 1.56 0.83 -8.58
N SER A 114 0.42 1.50 -8.54
CA SER A 114 0.33 2.95 -8.35
C SER A 114 -0.67 3.29 -7.25
N LYS A 115 -0.42 4.39 -6.53
CA LYS A 115 -1.33 4.91 -5.49
C LYS A 115 -1.50 6.41 -5.64
N SER A 116 -2.75 6.84 -5.77
CA SER A 116 -3.12 8.25 -5.84
C SER A 116 -3.57 8.77 -4.48
N LYS A 117 -3.17 9.99 -4.14
CA LYS A 117 -3.58 10.67 -2.90
C LYS A 117 -3.97 12.10 -3.17
N PHE A 118 -5.09 12.52 -2.58
CA PHE A 118 -5.49 13.91 -2.55
C PHE A 118 -4.62 14.70 -1.55
N TRP A 119 -4.10 15.84 -2.01
CA TRP A 119 -3.30 16.77 -1.21
C TRP A 119 -4.03 18.11 -1.05
N LYS A 120 -4.39 18.42 0.20
CA LYS A 120 -4.93 19.73 0.59
C LYS A 120 -3.80 20.69 0.97
N ALA A 121 -3.38 21.53 0.03
CA ALA A 121 -2.30 22.51 0.16
C ALA A 121 -2.77 23.88 0.72
N SER A 122 -3.72 23.87 1.67
CA SER A 122 -4.32 25.10 2.23
C SER A 122 -3.30 26.08 2.82
N LYS A 123 -2.25 25.57 3.49
CA LYS A 123 -1.19 26.35 4.11
C LYS A 123 -0.01 26.67 3.18
N PHE A 124 -0.07 26.23 1.93
CA PHE A 124 1.03 26.41 0.97
C PHE A 124 1.06 27.86 0.47
N SER A 125 2.23 28.49 0.58
CA SER A 125 2.48 29.91 0.30
C SER A 125 3.62 30.10 -0.70
N GLU A 126 3.90 31.34 -1.09
CA GLU A 126 5.02 31.67 -1.97
C GLU A 126 6.38 31.30 -1.39
N ASP A 127 6.56 31.40 -0.08
CA ASP A 127 7.79 31.00 0.62
C ASP A 127 7.94 29.47 0.74
N SER A 128 6.87 28.71 0.49
CA SER A 128 6.88 27.26 0.61
C SER A 128 7.73 26.61 -0.49
N ASN A 129 8.58 25.66 -0.12
CA ASN A 129 9.37 24.88 -1.07
C ASN A 129 8.60 23.60 -1.45
N LEU A 130 8.24 23.45 -2.74
CA LEU A 130 7.44 22.34 -3.24
C LEU A 130 8.18 21.01 -3.07
N GLY A 131 9.41 20.90 -3.59
CA GLY A 131 10.23 19.69 -3.47
C GLY A 131 10.49 19.26 -2.01
N ALA A 132 10.74 20.21 -1.11
CA ALA A 132 10.95 19.91 0.31
C ALA A 132 9.67 19.36 0.97
N ASN A 133 8.50 19.93 0.69
CA ASN A 133 7.21 19.44 1.18
C ASN A 133 6.92 18.01 0.67
N LEU A 134 7.24 17.73 -0.60
CA LEU A 134 7.06 16.40 -1.17
C LEU A 134 7.98 15.38 -0.48
N ARG A 135 9.25 15.71 -0.27
CA ARG A 135 10.24 14.81 0.35
C ARG A 135 10.02 14.57 1.84
N SER A 136 9.58 15.59 2.59
CA SER A 136 9.28 15.45 4.02
C SER A 136 7.92 14.81 4.27
N GLY A 137 7.00 14.89 3.30
CA GLY A 137 5.66 14.30 3.37
C GLY A 137 5.54 13.00 2.56
N PHE A 138 4.94 13.09 1.36
CA PHE A 138 4.52 11.95 0.55
C PHE A 138 5.67 11.02 0.13
N LEU A 139 6.82 11.59 -0.18
CA LEU A 139 8.03 10.89 -0.62
C LEU A 139 8.97 10.56 0.56
N ARG A 140 8.50 10.66 1.81
CA ARG A 140 9.30 10.29 2.98
C ARG A 140 9.63 8.80 2.95
N GLY A 141 10.92 8.47 2.92
CA GLY A 141 11.40 7.09 2.83
C GLY A 141 11.10 6.45 1.48
N TRP A 142 10.98 7.22 0.39
CA TRP A 142 10.62 6.73 -0.94
C TRP A 142 11.45 5.53 -1.40
N ARG A 143 12.76 5.55 -1.09
CA ARG A 143 13.70 4.48 -1.46
C ARG A 143 13.32 3.13 -0.89
N SER A 144 13.11 3.03 0.43
CA SER A 144 12.74 1.77 1.08
C SER A 144 11.31 1.35 0.76
N LYS A 145 10.45 2.28 0.35
CA LYS A 145 9.10 1.99 -0.14
C LYS A 145 9.05 1.58 -1.61
N GLY A 146 10.19 1.54 -2.31
CA GLY A 146 10.23 1.23 -3.74
C GLY A 146 9.52 2.25 -4.64
N ILE A 147 9.35 3.50 -4.19
CA ILE A 147 8.75 4.54 -5.03
C ILE A 147 9.81 5.02 -6.02
N TYR A 148 9.59 4.91 -7.32
CA TYR A 148 10.55 5.39 -8.33
C TYR A 148 10.07 6.64 -9.07
N LYS A 149 8.76 6.90 -9.09
CA LYS A 149 8.17 8.05 -9.78
C LYS A 149 6.99 8.62 -9.01
N ALA A 150 6.86 9.93 -9.03
CA ALA A 150 5.74 10.68 -8.48
C ALA A 150 5.22 11.70 -9.50
N VAL A 151 3.93 11.66 -9.79
CA VAL A 151 3.27 12.60 -10.71
C VAL A 151 2.30 13.45 -9.91
N LEU A 152 2.36 14.76 -10.11
CA LEU A 152 1.41 15.70 -9.53
C LEU A 152 0.49 16.25 -10.61
N SER A 153 -0.81 16.21 -10.37
CA SER A 153 -1.83 16.80 -11.25
C SER A 153 -2.89 17.53 -10.44
N PHE A 154 -3.63 18.43 -11.07
CA PHE A 154 -4.82 19.05 -10.48
C PHE A 154 -6.10 18.26 -10.77
N ASN A 155 -6.05 17.35 -11.73
CA ASN A 155 -7.17 16.50 -12.10
C ASN A 155 -7.15 15.20 -11.29
N ASP A 156 -8.34 14.66 -11.02
CA ASP A 156 -8.46 13.38 -10.34
C ASP A 156 -8.09 12.25 -11.33
N PRO A 157 -7.03 11.46 -11.05
CA PRO A 157 -6.59 10.39 -11.95
C PRO A 157 -7.62 9.27 -12.11
N GLU A 158 -8.62 9.15 -11.23
CA GLU A 158 -9.68 8.14 -11.33
C GLU A 158 -10.93 8.63 -12.09
N SER A 159 -10.99 9.91 -12.44
CA SER A 159 -12.13 10.52 -13.18
C SER A 159 -11.90 10.69 -14.68
N ALA A 160 -10.75 10.23 -15.18
CA ALA A 160 -10.34 10.33 -16.59
C ALA A 160 -10.80 9.13 -17.43
#